data_AF-A0A660QZD6-F1
#
_entry.id   AF-A0A660QZD6-F1
#
_cell.length_a   1.000
_cell.length_b   1.000
_cell.length_c   1.000
_cell.angle_alpha   90.00
_cell.angle_beta   90.00
_cell.angle_gamma   90.00
#
_symmetry.space_group_name_H-M   'P 1'
#
loop_
_entity.id
_entity.type
_entity.pdbx_description
1 polymer ?
#
loop_
_entity_poly.entity_id
_entity_poly.type
_entity_poly.pdbx_seq_one_letter_code
_entity_poly.pdbx_strand_id
1 'polypeptide(L)'
;MKIKSIAIVAGLLFAVSAQAQDWQGRVHWTGSVGDSDYYNAANWVVMEGPQVGQNVVPAKDGTLDFDMFLDADTDSTPEVVVTNDTTINTVHMGGATWITPPTAASDVTFTIDANFTVIFWFVVGEQFGSHGTINLNGGSLTVGNDFEFGDLMIGAHQGGSGILNVNGGAVITCWNLFYSFDGGGDLSQQFGHINLSNGTINVHNALITNDRGYIDITEGQLNIAGNWEVAIITNQVAWGHIKAYGGDGEVLASYNAGTGMTEITATEPLPLLSEPTCWIDASNLYWSSTNTALYSVDYKTDLVTGAWQELTNDIAATPFTNSIPLPTEISDPAFFRVHAYH
;
A
#
# COMPACT_ATOMS: atom_id res chain seq x y z
N MET A 1 -33.28 -13.95 8.75
CA MET A 1 -33.23 -13.91 7.27
C MET A 1 -31.92 -14.59 6.87
N LYS A 2 -31.97 -15.77 6.23
CA LYS A 2 -30.77 -16.57 5.90
C LYS A 2 -30.11 -15.97 4.66
N ILE A 3 -28.90 -15.42 4.81
CA ILE A 3 -28.10 -14.91 3.69
C ILE A 3 -27.60 -16.12 2.91
N LYS A 4 -28.03 -16.22 1.65
CA LYS A 4 -27.48 -17.14 0.66
C LYS A 4 -26.19 -16.51 0.11
N SER A 5 -25.06 -16.82 0.72
CA SER A 5 -23.76 -16.63 0.07
C SER A 5 -23.46 -17.91 -0.71
N ILE A 6 -23.92 -17.97 -1.96
CA ILE A 6 -23.64 -19.07 -2.88
C ILE A 6 -22.78 -18.52 -4.02
N ALA A 7 -21.52 -18.93 -4.00
CA ALA A 7 -20.66 -19.24 -5.13
C ALA A 7 -20.61 -18.25 -6.33
N ILE A 8 -19.71 -17.27 -6.24
CA ILE A 8 -19.01 -16.69 -7.40
C ILE A 8 -17.51 -16.69 -7.05
N VAL A 9 -16.92 -17.88 -6.89
CA VAL A 9 -15.45 -18.04 -6.71
C VAL A 9 -14.89 -19.10 -7.67
N ALA A 10 -15.74 -19.85 -8.39
CA ALA A 10 -15.31 -20.98 -9.20
C ALA A 10 -14.96 -20.67 -10.67
N GLY A 11 -15.10 -19.42 -11.12
CA GLY A 11 -14.92 -19.04 -12.53
C GLY A 11 -13.52 -18.54 -12.93
N LEU A 12 -12.72 -18.05 -11.98
CA LEU A 12 -11.43 -17.41 -12.29
C LEU A 12 -10.25 -18.39 -12.46
N LEU A 13 -10.36 -19.63 -11.98
CA LEU A 13 -9.18 -20.46 -11.69
C LEU A 13 -8.58 -21.26 -12.87
N PHE A 14 -9.08 -21.15 -14.11
CA PHE A 14 -8.60 -22.02 -15.21
C PHE A 14 -8.45 -21.37 -16.60
N ALA A 15 -8.69 -20.06 -16.77
CA ALA A 15 -8.65 -19.44 -18.11
C ALA A 15 -7.24 -19.02 -18.57
N VAL A 16 -6.30 -18.73 -17.66
CA VAL A 16 -5.04 -18.07 -18.02
C VAL A 16 -4.02 -19.02 -18.69
N SER A 17 -3.98 -20.30 -18.29
CA SER A 17 -2.94 -21.22 -18.78
C SER A 17 -3.18 -21.77 -20.20
N ALA A 18 -4.42 -21.76 -20.68
CA ALA A 18 -4.75 -22.20 -22.05
C ALA A 18 -4.77 -21.05 -23.07
N GLN A 19 -5.04 -19.82 -22.64
CA GLN A 19 -5.03 -18.66 -23.54
C GLN A 19 -3.62 -18.16 -23.86
N ALA A 20 -2.62 -18.38 -23.01
CA ALA A 20 -1.25 -17.92 -23.26
C ALA A 20 -0.59 -18.49 -24.54
N GLN A 21 -1.06 -19.63 -25.07
CA GLN A 21 -0.46 -20.26 -26.27
C GLN A 21 -0.95 -19.70 -27.62
N ASP A 22 -2.16 -19.13 -27.67
CA ASP A 22 -2.79 -18.69 -28.94
C ASP A 22 -2.66 -17.18 -29.23
N TRP A 23 -2.20 -16.37 -28.26
CA TRP A 23 -2.04 -14.91 -28.43
C TRP A 23 -0.66 -14.54 -29.00
N GLN A 24 -0.29 -15.16 -30.12
CA GLN A 24 0.99 -15.01 -30.80
C GLN A 24 1.06 -13.74 -31.66
N GLY A 25 1.01 -12.60 -30.97
CA GLY A 25 1.19 -11.26 -31.50
C GLY A 25 1.73 -10.33 -30.43
N ARG A 26 2.82 -10.73 -29.77
CA ARG A 26 3.39 -10.02 -28.60
C ARG A 26 4.03 -8.71 -29.04
N VAL A 27 3.41 -7.60 -28.65
CA VAL A 27 4.00 -6.26 -28.78
C VAL A 27 4.59 -5.91 -27.41
N HIS A 28 5.92 -5.79 -27.35
CA HIS A 28 6.65 -5.46 -26.14
C HIS A 28 7.03 -3.99 -26.19
N TRP A 29 6.82 -3.28 -25.08
CA TRP A 29 7.36 -1.94 -24.96
C TRP A 29 8.88 -2.01 -24.82
N THR A 30 9.60 -1.34 -25.71
CA THR A 30 11.07 -1.19 -25.68
C THR A 30 11.50 0.27 -25.58
N GLY A 31 10.56 1.18 -25.32
CA GLY A 31 10.88 2.59 -25.06
C GLY A 31 11.82 2.72 -23.86
N SER A 32 12.72 3.69 -23.96
CA SER A 32 13.69 4.05 -22.93
C SER A 32 13.13 5.04 -21.89
N VAL A 33 13.90 5.33 -20.84
CA VAL A 33 13.53 6.34 -19.83
C VAL A 33 13.25 7.69 -20.49
N GLY A 34 12.01 8.17 -20.39
CA GLY A 34 11.54 9.43 -21.00
C GLY A 34 10.69 9.25 -22.25
N ASP A 35 10.57 8.04 -22.78
CA ASP A 35 9.63 7.72 -23.85
C ASP A 35 8.22 7.58 -23.26
N SER A 36 7.36 8.59 -23.46
CA SER A 36 6.03 8.67 -22.85
C SER A 36 4.87 8.61 -23.83
N ASP A 37 5.15 8.46 -25.12
CA ASP A 37 4.12 8.31 -26.15
C ASP A 37 3.83 6.82 -26.40
N TYR A 38 2.77 6.32 -25.78
CA TYR A 38 2.24 4.96 -26.01
C TYR A 38 1.99 4.68 -27.50
N TYR A 39 1.65 5.70 -28.30
CA TYR A 39 1.35 5.54 -29.71
C TYR A 39 2.58 5.63 -30.62
N ASN A 40 3.76 5.90 -30.06
CA ASN A 40 4.98 5.88 -30.85
C ASN A 40 5.36 4.43 -31.16
N ALA A 41 5.07 4.00 -32.39
CA ALA A 41 5.38 2.66 -32.88
C ALA A 41 6.87 2.29 -32.77
N ALA A 42 7.79 3.26 -32.65
CA ALA A 42 9.22 2.98 -32.44
C ALA A 42 9.53 2.44 -31.04
N ASN A 43 8.64 2.65 -30.07
CA ASN A 43 8.78 2.16 -28.69
C ASN A 43 8.21 0.76 -28.51
N TRP A 44 7.81 0.11 -29.59
CA TRP A 44 7.20 -1.21 -29.59
C TRP A 44 7.99 -2.16 -30.48
N VAL A 45 8.42 -3.27 -29.91
CA VAL A 45 8.97 -4.40 -30.68
C VAL A 45 7.94 -5.52 -30.71
N VAL A 46 7.58 -5.94 -31.91
CA VAL A 46 6.83 -7.18 -32.09
C VAL A 46 7.84 -8.32 -32.00
N MET A 47 7.75 -9.14 -30.95
CA MET A 47 8.61 -10.32 -30.85
C MET A 47 8.27 -11.32 -31.95
N GLU A 48 9.30 -11.93 -32.55
CA GLU A 48 9.13 -12.89 -33.64
C GLU A 48 8.26 -14.09 -33.20
N GLY A 49 7.09 -14.22 -33.83
CA GLY A 49 6.25 -15.41 -33.82
C GLY A 49 5.91 -15.81 -35.26
N PRO A 50 5.17 -16.90 -35.53
CA PRO A 50 4.82 -17.32 -36.89
C PRO A 50 4.05 -16.28 -37.72
N GLN A 51 3.68 -15.13 -37.14
CA GLN A 51 3.10 -13.95 -37.79
C GLN A 51 4.01 -12.71 -37.78
N VAL A 52 5.34 -12.88 -37.90
CA VAL A 52 6.27 -11.75 -38.12
C VAL A 52 5.77 -10.85 -39.26
N GLY A 53 5.57 -9.55 -38.97
CA GLY A 53 5.18 -8.54 -39.95
C GLY A 53 3.68 -8.25 -40.09
N GLN A 54 2.80 -8.84 -39.27
CA GLN A 54 1.35 -8.54 -39.30
C GLN A 54 0.89 -7.52 -38.24
N ASN A 55 1.64 -7.34 -37.16
CA ASN A 55 1.25 -6.42 -36.08
C ASN A 55 2.01 -5.09 -36.18
N VAL A 56 1.62 -4.26 -37.13
CA VAL A 56 1.92 -2.82 -37.03
C VAL A 56 1.12 -2.30 -35.83
N VAL A 57 1.73 -1.57 -34.88
CA VAL A 57 0.96 -0.74 -33.93
C VAL A 57 0.15 0.24 -34.78
N PRO A 58 -1.16 0.04 -34.98
CA PRO A 58 -1.92 0.88 -35.88
C PRO A 58 -2.00 2.27 -35.27
N ALA A 59 -1.81 3.29 -36.10
CA ALA A 59 -2.15 4.65 -35.71
C ALA A 59 -3.60 4.65 -35.18
N LYS A 60 -3.83 5.29 -34.02
CA LYS A 60 -5.11 5.46 -33.32
C LYS A 60 -6.31 5.53 -34.29
N ASP A 61 -6.87 4.38 -34.65
CA ASP A 61 -8.07 4.30 -35.51
C ASP A 61 -9.35 4.05 -34.69
N GLY A 62 -9.19 3.94 -33.36
CA GLY A 62 -10.30 3.79 -32.42
C GLY A 62 -10.95 2.41 -32.44
N THR A 63 -10.31 1.39 -33.04
CA THR A 63 -10.91 0.07 -33.20
C THR A 63 -10.07 -1.12 -32.74
N LEU A 64 -8.85 -0.90 -32.23
CA LEU A 64 -8.01 -1.99 -31.71
C LEU A 64 -7.53 -1.68 -30.29
N ASP A 65 -8.04 -2.47 -29.36
CA ASP A 65 -7.70 -2.51 -27.94
C ASP A 65 -6.42 -3.35 -27.77
N PHE A 66 -5.31 -2.72 -27.38
CA PHE A 66 -4.02 -3.42 -27.21
C PHE A 66 -3.75 -3.71 -25.74
N ASP A 67 -3.22 -4.92 -25.50
CA ASP A 67 -2.66 -5.32 -24.21
C ASP A 67 -1.17 -4.92 -24.16
N MET A 68 -0.75 -4.30 -23.06
CA MET A 68 0.64 -3.93 -22.80
C MET A 68 1.33 -5.06 -22.04
N PHE A 69 2.36 -5.66 -22.64
CA PHE A 69 3.24 -6.61 -21.99
C PHE A 69 4.59 -5.96 -21.70
N LEU A 70 4.95 -5.88 -20.42
CA LEU A 70 6.24 -5.36 -19.96
C LEU A 70 7.09 -6.52 -19.44
N ASP A 71 8.24 -6.72 -20.10
CA ASP A 71 9.19 -7.80 -19.86
C ASP A 71 10.61 -7.25 -20.06
N ALA A 72 11.61 -7.76 -19.32
CA ALA A 72 13.01 -7.43 -19.60
C ALA A 72 13.71 -8.59 -20.30
N ASP A 73 14.15 -8.32 -21.52
CA ASP A 73 15.00 -9.24 -22.27
C ASP A 73 16.47 -9.06 -21.84
N THR A 74 16.79 -9.52 -20.62
CA THR A 74 18.13 -9.69 -20.04
C THR A 74 18.96 -8.41 -19.70
N ASP A 75 19.52 -8.38 -18.49
CA ASP A 75 20.51 -7.44 -17.91
C ASP A 75 20.13 -5.98 -17.63
N SER A 76 18.97 -5.47 -18.06
CA SER A 76 18.48 -4.14 -17.65
C SER A 76 17.05 -4.21 -17.11
N THR A 77 16.78 -3.58 -15.97
CA THR A 77 15.42 -3.40 -15.43
C THR A 77 14.69 -2.36 -16.29
N PRO A 78 13.69 -2.72 -17.11
CA PRO A 78 12.96 -1.78 -17.92
C PRO A 78 12.23 -0.80 -17.00
N GLU A 79 12.43 0.48 -17.27
CA GLU A 79 11.75 1.57 -16.59
C GLU A 79 10.89 2.29 -17.64
N VAL A 80 9.59 2.22 -17.44
CA VAL A 80 8.60 2.88 -18.29
C VAL A 80 7.99 4.03 -17.53
N VAL A 81 7.91 5.20 -18.15
CA VAL A 81 7.36 6.40 -17.52
C VAL A 81 6.26 6.98 -18.41
N VAL A 82 5.02 6.97 -17.91
CA VAL A 82 3.87 7.55 -18.61
C VAL A 82 3.61 8.96 -18.08
N THR A 83 3.88 9.95 -18.93
CA THR A 83 3.72 11.37 -18.60
C THR A 83 2.53 12.03 -19.32
N ASN A 84 1.77 11.27 -20.11
CA ASN A 84 0.61 11.76 -20.84
C ASN A 84 -0.62 10.90 -20.54
N ASP A 85 -1.80 11.50 -20.66
CA ASP A 85 -3.05 10.78 -20.49
C ASP A 85 -3.13 9.60 -21.47
N THR A 86 -3.27 8.39 -20.94
CA THR A 86 -3.15 7.14 -21.69
C THR A 86 -4.30 6.20 -21.35
N THR A 87 -4.84 5.52 -22.36
CA THR A 87 -5.88 4.49 -22.20
C THR A 87 -5.46 3.24 -22.95
N ILE A 88 -5.53 2.10 -22.28
CA ILE A 88 -5.13 0.80 -22.80
C ILE A 88 -6.08 -0.29 -22.31
N ASN A 89 -6.02 -1.46 -22.94
CA ASN A 89 -6.95 -2.53 -22.64
C ASN A 89 -6.59 -3.27 -21.34
N THR A 90 -5.37 -3.80 -21.32
CA THR A 90 -4.84 -4.63 -20.24
C THR A 90 -3.36 -4.33 -20.07
N VAL A 91 -2.84 -4.44 -18.84
CA VAL A 91 -1.40 -4.42 -18.55
C VAL A 91 -1.02 -5.74 -17.90
N HIS A 92 0.04 -6.35 -18.41
CA HIS A 92 0.70 -7.49 -17.80
C HIS A 92 2.18 -7.17 -17.61
N MET A 93 2.64 -7.18 -16.36
CA MET A 93 4.06 -7.06 -16.01
C MET A 93 4.53 -8.41 -15.48
N GLY A 94 5.44 -9.08 -16.20
CA GLY A 94 5.71 -10.50 -15.95
C GLY A 94 7.02 -11.00 -16.52
N GLY A 95 8.16 -10.37 -16.19
CA GLY A 95 9.40 -10.57 -16.95
C GLY A 95 10.24 -11.82 -16.66
N ALA A 96 9.71 -13.04 -16.73
CA ALA A 96 10.56 -14.24 -16.61
C ALA A 96 10.14 -15.44 -17.47
N THR A 97 8.84 -15.63 -17.72
CA THR A 97 8.30 -16.93 -18.16
C THR A 97 7.60 -16.90 -19.51
N TRP A 98 7.51 -15.74 -20.15
CA TRP A 98 6.94 -15.62 -21.50
C TRP A 98 7.90 -16.13 -22.57
N ILE A 99 9.18 -16.28 -22.22
CA ILE A 99 10.19 -16.88 -23.07
C ILE A 99 10.57 -18.27 -22.56
N THR A 100 10.86 -19.19 -23.48
CA THR A 100 11.28 -20.56 -23.17
C THR A 100 12.72 -20.77 -23.65
N PRO A 101 13.67 -21.13 -22.76
CA PRO A 101 13.51 -21.35 -21.32
C PRO A 101 13.30 -20.03 -20.56
N PRO A 102 12.66 -20.05 -19.36
CA PRO A 102 12.54 -18.87 -18.54
C PRO A 102 13.94 -18.31 -18.22
N THR A 103 14.17 -17.03 -18.50
CA THR A 103 15.38 -16.35 -18.03
C THR A 103 15.19 -15.90 -16.59
N ALA A 104 16.29 -15.46 -15.95
CA ALA A 104 16.22 -14.96 -14.59
C ALA A 104 15.20 -13.83 -14.47
N ALA A 105 14.50 -13.82 -13.33
CA ALA A 105 13.59 -12.77 -12.89
C ALA A 105 14.11 -11.38 -13.23
N SER A 106 13.37 -10.62 -14.03
CA SER A 106 13.66 -9.21 -14.23
C SER A 106 12.63 -8.33 -13.54
N ASP A 107 13.11 -7.40 -12.73
CA ASP A 107 12.27 -6.37 -12.12
C ASP A 107 11.87 -5.33 -13.18
N VAL A 108 10.57 -5.12 -13.34
CA VAL A 108 10.01 -4.04 -14.19
C VAL A 108 9.58 -2.89 -13.31
N THR A 109 9.98 -1.65 -13.64
CA THR A 109 9.47 -0.44 -12.98
C THR A 109 8.54 0.33 -13.93
N PHE A 110 7.34 0.64 -13.47
CA PHE A 110 6.33 1.41 -14.21
C PHE A 110 5.93 2.65 -13.42
N THR A 111 6.27 3.82 -13.93
CA THR A 111 5.94 5.10 -13.30
C THR A 111 4.80 5.77 -14.07
N ILE A 112 3.77 6.21 -13.35
CA ILE A 112 2.62 6.94 -13.88
C ILE A 112 2.62 8.32 -13.25
N ASP A 113 2.74 9.36 -14.08
CA ASP A 113 2.73 10.78 -13.67
C ASP A 113 1.56 11.56 -14.33
N ALA A 114 0.61 10.86 -14.96
CA ALA A 114 -0.55 11.41 -15.66
C ALA A 114 -1.81 10.57 -15.41
N ASN A 115 -2.91 10.82 -16.13
CA ASN A 115 -4.08 9.95 -16.04
C ASN A 115 -3.89 8.69 -16.87
N PHE A 116 -3.96 7.53 -16.24
CA PHE A 116 -3.81 6.23 -16.87
C PHE A 116 -5.08 5.41 -16.69
N THR A 117 -5.63 4.90 -17.79
CA THR A 117 -6.85 4.07 -17.75
C THR A 117 -6.56 2.72 -18.37
N VAL A 118 -6.89 1.67 -17.63
CA VAL A 118 -6.85 0.28 -18.08
C VAL A 118 -8.27 -0.25 -18.09
N ILE A 119 -8.72 -0.78 -19.23
CA ILE A 119 -10.12 -1.16 -19.42
C ILE A 119 -10.49 -2.41 -18.63
N PHE A 120 -9.60 -3.41 -18.56
CA PHE A 120 -9.88 -4.69 -17.92
C PHE A 120 -8.97 -4.99 -16.72
N TRP A 121 -7.73 -5.41 -16.95
CA TRP A 121 -6.85 -5.87 -15.88
C TRP A 121 -5.51 -5.16 -15.90
N PHE A 122 -5.03 -4.79 -14.73
CA PHE A 122 -3.66 -4.36 -14.52
C PHE A 122 -3.00 -5.38 -13.59
N VAL A 123 -2.12 -6.20 -14.14
CA VAL A 123 -1.50 -7.31 -13.43
C VAL A 123 0.01 -7.08 -13.29
N VAL A 124 0.50 -7.11 -12.04
CA VAL A 124 1.92 -7.02 -11.71
C VAL A 124 2.40 -8.32 -11.09
N GLY A 125 3.49 -8.85 -11.62
CA GLY A 125 4.11 -10.07 -11.13
C GLY A 125 3.18 -11.25 -11.31
N GLU A 126 2.75 -11.52 -12.55
CA GLU A 126 1.73 -12.53 -12.90
C GLU A 126 2.20 -13.99 -12.75
N GLN A 127 3.50 -14.24 -12.65
CA GLN A 127 4.05 -15.60 -12.77
C GLN A 127 5.26 -15.79 -11.84
N PHE A 128 5.60 -17.06 -11.58
CA PHE A 128 6.73 -17.42 -10.73
C PHE A 128 8.00 -16.68 -11.13
N GLY A 129 8.63 -16.00 -10.16
CA GLY A 129 9.85 -15.25 -10.39
C GLY A 129 9.68 -13.98 -11.21
N SER A 130 8.46 -13.54 -11.52
CA SER A 130 8.26 -12.20 -12.07
C SER A 130 7.99 -11.20 -10.95
N HIS A 131 8.63 -10.03 -11.07
CA HIS A 131 8.57 -8.97 -10.08
C HIS A 131 8.34 -7.64 -10.79
N GLY A 132 7.49 -6.79 -10.22
CA GLY A 132 7.25 -5.46 -10.76
C GLY A 132 6.99 -4.42 -9.68
N THR A 133 7.35 -3.18 -9.97
CA THR A 133 7.07 -2.02 -9.14
C THR A 133 6.29 -0.99 -9.94
N ILE A 134 5.15 -0.55 -9.42
CA ILE A 134 4.42 0.62 -9.91
C ILE A 134 4.71 1.80 -9.00
N ASN A 135 5.07 2.94 -9.57
CA ASN A 135 5.13 4.22 -8.87
C ASN A 135 4.07 5.16 -9.45
N LEU A 136 3.10 5.56 -8.63
CA LEU A 136 2.14 6.60 -8.98
C LEU A 136 2.47 7.83 -8.15
N ASN A 137 3.20 8.79 -8.76
CA ASN A 137 3.70 9.98 -8.04
C ASN A 137 2.79 11.21 -8.20
N GLY A 138 1.74 11.07 -8.99
CA GLY A 138 0.72 12.07 -9.29
C GLY A 138 -0.28 11.49 -10.30
N GLY A 139 -1.29 12.27 -10.68
CA GLY A 139 -2.29 11.85 -11.65
C GLY A 139 -3.28 10.82 -11.10
N SER A 140 -3.80 9.95 -11.97
CA SER A 140 -4.77 8.93 -11.59
C SER A 140 -4.57 7.62 -12.34
N LEU A 141 -4.93 6.51 -11.70
CA LEU A 141 -5.02 5.20 -12.34
C LEU A 141 -6.44 4.68 -12.21
N THR A 142 -7.13 4.48 -13.33
CA THR A 142 -8.43 3.82 -13.37
C THR A 142 -8.27 2.42 -13.96
N VAL A 143 -8.69 1.38 -13.26
CA VAL A 143 -8.67 -0.01 -13.75
C VAL A 143 -10.10 -0.55 -13.77
N GLY A 144 -10.62 -0.82 -14.96
CA GLY A 144 -12.03 -1.05 -15.20
C GLY A 144 -12.74 0.17 -15.77
N ASN A 145 -13.97 -0.04 -16.22
CA ASN A 145 -14.96 1.02 -16.27
C ASN A 145 -15.70 1.09 -14.92
N ASP A 146 -16.34 2.23 -14.63
CA ASP A 146 -16.97 2.55 -13.35
C ASP A 146 -18.01 1.52 -12.83
N PHE A 147 -18.37 0.49 -13.61
CA PHE A 147 -19.51 -0.37 -13.27
C PHE A 147 -19.34 -1.88 -13.51
N GLU A 148 -18.32 -2.39 -14.21
CA GLU A 148 -18.13 -3.84 -14.37
C GLU A 148 -16.72 -4.22 -14.90
N PHE A 149 -16.04 -5.15 -14.21
CA PHE A 149 -14.78 -5.82 -14.58
C PHE A 149 -13.52 -4.93 -14.70
N GLY A 150 -12.85 -4.72 -13.57
CA GLY A 150 -11.64 -3.89 -13.45
C GLY A 150 -10.70 -4.36 -12.33
N ASP A 151 -9.79 -5.27 -12.62
CA ASP A 151 -8.96 -5.91 -11.57
C ASP A 151 -7.55 -5.31 -11.56
N LEU A 152 -7.21 -4.63 -10.46
CA LEU A 152 -5.83 -4.27 -10.15
C LEU A 152 -5.22 -5.40 -9.31
N MET A 153 -4.18 -6.04 -9.82
CA MET A 153 -3.54 -7.18 -9.18
C MET A 153 -2.05 -6.93 -8.95
N ILE A 154 -1.62 -6.97 -7.69
CA ILE A 154 -0.23 -6.73 -7.27
C ILE A 154 0.36 -8.02 -6.69
N GLY A 155 1.34 -8.62 -7.36
CA GLY A 155 1.89 -9.93 -6.97
C GLY A 155 0.90 -11.07 -7.23
N ALA A 156 0.43 -11.18 -8.47
CA ALA A 156 -0.65 -12.07 -8.85
C ALA A 156 -0.16 -13.43 -9.32
N HIS A 157 -0.82 -14.51 -8.90
CA HIS A 157 -0.64 -15.88 -9.43
C HIS A 157 0.77 -16.49 -9.27
N GLN A 158 0.81 -17.82 -9.13
CA GLN A 158 1.98 -18.69 -9.33
C GLN A 158 3.33 -18.25 -8.72
N GLY A 159 3.35 -17.46 -7.65
CA GLY A 159 4.61 -17.03 -7.02
C GLY A 159 5.19 -15.70 -7.50
N GLY A 160 4.50 -14.95 -8.35
CA GLY A 160 4.97 -13.62 -8.76
C GLY A 160 4.75 -12.55 -7.69
N SER A 161 5.45 -11.43 -7.81
CA SER A 161 5.46 -10.39 -6.77
C SER A 161 5.31 -8.98 -7.32
N GLY A 162 4.73 -8.10 -6.52
CA GLY A 162 4.47 -6.73 -6.92
C GLY A 162 4.62 -5.74 -5.77
N ILE A 163 5.08 -4.55 -6.10
CA ILE A 163 5.05 -3.37 -5.25
C ILE A 163 4.24 -2.29 -5.95
N LEU A 164 3.32 -1.65 -5.24
CA LEU A 164 2.60 -0.47 -5.69
C LEU A 164 2.84 0.68 -4.71
N ASN A 165 3.46 1.75 -5.18
CA ASN A 165 3.67 2.97 -4.41
C ASN A 165 2.69 4.05 -4.90
N VAL A 166 1.82 4.53 -4.01
CA VAL A 166 0.84 5.57 -4.31
C VAL A 166 1.19 6.80 -3.49
N ASN A 167 1.66 7.84 -4.17
CA ASN A 167 2.25 9.03 -3.58
C ASN A 167 1.59 10.32 -4.10
N GLY A 168 1.89 11.46 -3.47
CA GLY A 168 1.73 12.77 -4.10
C GLY A 168 0.28 13.20 -4.40
N GLY A 169 -0.68 12.70 -3.65
CA GLY A 169 -2.12 12.93 -3.84
C GLY A 169 -2.73 12.12 -4.98
N ALA A 170 -2.00 11.13 -5.52
CA ALA A 170 -2.50 10.34 -6.63
C ALA A 170 -3.71 9.47 -6.23
N VAL A 171 -4.59 9.23 -7.20
CA VAL A 171 -5.84 8.51 -6.98
C VAL A 171 -5.92 7.28 -7.87
N ILE A 172 -6.17 6.13 -7.26
CA ILE A 172 -6.49 4.90 -7.96
C ILE A 172 -7.98 4.61 -7.79
N THR A 173 -8.62 4.18 -8.87
CA THR A 173 -9.98 3.65 -8.84
C THR A 173 -9.98 2.29 -9.53
N CYS A 174 -10.46 1.25 -8.86
CA CYS A 174 -10.56 -0.09 -9.42
C CYS A 174 -11.83 -0.81 -8.95
N TRP A 175 -12.27 -1.81 -9.73
CA TRP A 175 -13.39 -2.65 -9.33
C TRP A 175 -12.97 -3.60 -8.22
N ASN A 176 -11.92 -4.39 -8.44
CA ASN A 176 -11.31 -5.25 -7.45
C ASN A 176 -9.85 -4.90 -7.24
N LEU A 177 -9.40 -5.02 -5.99
CA LEU A 177 -7.99 -4.94 -5.63
C LEU A 177 -7.53 -6.29 -5.09
N PHE A 178 -6.61 -6.91 -5.83
CA PHE A 178 -5.91 -8.12 -5.45
C PHE A 178 -4.47 -7.78 -5.11
N TYR A 179 -3.98 -8.25 -3.97
CA TYR A 179 -2.57 -8.10 -3.59
C TYR A 179 -2.10 -9.40 -2.97
N SER A 180 -1.09 -10.04 -3.56
CA SER A 180 -0.70 -11.41 -3.21
C SER A 180 -1.88 -12.39 -3.33
N PHE A 181 -2.49 -12.48 -4.50
CA PHE A 181 -3.64 -13.35 -4.75
C PHE A 181 -3.22 -14.66 -5.42
N ASP A 182 -3.81 -15.77 -4.96
CA ASP A 182 -3.41 -17.12 -5.34
C ASP A 182 -4.19 -17.65 -6.57
N GLY A 183 -3.46 -18.26 -7.50
CA GLY A 183 -3.97 -19.04 -8.63
C GLY A 183 -3.58 -20.53 -8.58
N GLY A 184 -2.96 -20.98 -7.48
CA GLY A 184 -2.24 -22.25 -7.30
C GLY A 184 -0.75 -22.13 -7.67
N GLY A 185 0.09 -23.06 -7.15
CA GLY A 185 1.51 -23.18 -7.52
C GLY A 185 2.50 -23.06 -6.35
N ASP A 186 3.78 -22.81 -6.68
CA ASP A 186 4.82 -22.45 -5.71
C ASP A 186 4.68 -20.97 -5.33
N LEU A 187 4.37 -20.71 -4.05
CA LEU A 187 4.13 -19.36 -3.52
C LEU A 187 5.31 -18.83 -2.70
N SER A 188 6.48 -19.48 -2.76
CA SER A 188 7.65 -19.12 -1.94
C SER A 188 8.19 -17.71 -2.21
N GLN A 189 7.89 -17.14 -3.38
CA GLN A 189 8.33 -15.81 -3.80
C GLN A 189 7.18 -14.80 -3.86
N GLN A 190 5.93 -15.22 -3.67
CA GLN A 190 4.77 -14.34 -3.83
C GLN A 190 4.75 -13.26 -2.74
N PHE A 191 4.56 -12.02 -3.14
CA PHE A 191 4.15 -10.95 -2.25
C PHE A 191 3.46 -9.83 -3.04
N GLY A 192 2.52 -9.15 -2.40
CA GLY A 192 1.85 -7.99 -2.95
C GLY A 192 1.87 -6.88 -1.92
N HIS A 193 2.75 -5.91 -2.11
CA HIS A 193 2.93 -4.81 -1.16
C HIS A 193 2.40 -3.52 -1.76
N ILE A 194 1.55 -2.83 -1.01
CA ILE A 194 1.01 -1.53 -1.42
C ILE A 194 1.40 -0.50 -0.37
N ASN A 195 2.08 0.55 -0.78
CA ASN A 195 2.47 1.67 0.07
C ASN A 195 1.59 2.89 -0.26
N LEU A 196 0.78 3.34 0.70
CA LEU A 196 -0.10 4.50 0.60
C LEU A 196 0.51 5.68 1.37
N SER A 197 1.34 6.46 0.67
CA SER A 197 2.06 7.60 1.22
C SER A 197 1.49 8.89 0.65
N ASN A 198 0.37 9.36 1.23
CA ASN A 198 -0.38 10.52 0.74
C ASN A 198 -1.05 10.27 -0.63
N GLY A 199 -1.64 9.10 -0.83
CA GLY A 199 -2.43 8.76 -2.01
C GLY A 199 -3.73 8.03 -1.63
N THR A 200 -4.65 7.90 -2.58
CA THR A 200 -5.96 7.28 -2.34
C THR A 200 -6.19 6.10 -3.28
N ILE A 201 -6.72 4.99 -2.76
CA ILE A 201 -7.28 3.90 -3.58
C ILE A 201 -8.77 3.76 -3.29
N ASN A 202 -9.60 3.74 -4.33
CA ASN A 202 -11.03 3.46 -4.28
C ASN A 202 -11.32 2.09 -4.89
N VAL A 203 -11.84 1.17 -4.09
CA VAL A 203 -12.20 -0.19 -4.47
C VAL A 203 -13.72 -0.36 -4.45
N HIS A 204 -14.31 -0.65 -5.60
CA HIS A 204 -15.77 -0.68 -5.75
C HIS A 204 -16.43 -2.02 -5.42
N ASN A 205 -15.68 -3.11 -5.29
CA ASN A 205 -16.25 -4.42 -5.04
C ASN A 205 -15.48 -5.24 -3.99
N ALA A 206 -14.28 -5.73 -4.32
CA ALA A 206 -13.57 -6.68 -3.46
C ALA A 206 -12.12 -6.29 -3.18
N LEU A 207 -11.72 -6.48 -1.92
CA LEU A 207 -10.34 -6.43 -1.45
C LEU A 207 -9.88 -7.85 -1.11
N ILE A 208 -8.89 -8.37 -1.81
CA ILE A 208 -8.51 -9.79 -1.76
C ILE A 208 -6.99 -9.94 -1.61
N THR A 209 -6.57 -10.75 -0.64
CA THR A 209 -5.16 -11.10 -0.39
C THR A 209 -5.05 -12.49 0.25
N ASN A 210 -3.87 -13.10 0.16
CA ASN A 210 -3.45 -14.18 1.05
C ASN A 210 -2.56 -13.64 2.19
N ASP A 211 -1.90 -14.54 2.92
CA ASP A 211 -1.06 -14.27 4.09
C ASP A 211 0.30 -13.62 3.78
N ARG A 212 0.60 -13.33 2.50
CA ARG A 212 1.85 -12.70 2.04
C ARG A 212 1.67 -11.30 1.49
N GLY A 213 0.43 -10.81 1.39
CA GLY A 213 0.12 -9.46 0.93
C GLY A 213 -0.10 -8.50 2.08
N TYR A 214 0.32 -7.24 1.91
CA TYR A 214 -0.07 -6.18 2.83
C TYR A 214 -0.20 -4.82 2.15
N ILE A 215 -0.98 -3.96 2.80
CA ILE A 215 -1.11 -2.52 2.52
C ILE A 215 -0.56 -1.76 3.73
N ASP A 216 0.38 -0.86 3.50
CA ASP A 216 0.94 0.04 4.51
C ASP A 216 0.47 1.47 4.26
N ILE A 217 -0.20 2.06 5.25
CA ILE A 217 -0.75 3.41 5.17
C ILE A 217 0.09 4.32 6.07
N THR A 218 0.75 5.30 5.48
CA THR A 218 1.46 6.35 6.23
C THR A 218 0.62 7.62 6.20
N GLU A 219 0.31 8.17 5.03
CA GLU A 219 -0.52 9.39 4.92
C GLU A 219 -1.65 9.25 3.89
N GLY A 220 -1.93 8.03 3.44
CA GLY A 220 -2.93 7.77 2.41
C GLY A 220 -4.31 7.34 2.94
N GLN A 221 -5.17 6.97 1.99
CA GLN A 221 -6.52 6.49 2.26
C GLN A 221 -6.87 5.29 1.37
N LEU A 222 -7.46 4.26 1.95
CA LEU A 222 -8.07 3.14 1.23
C LEU A 222 -9.58 3.18 1.45
N ASN A 223 -10.35 3.27 0.37
CA ASN A 223 -11.80 3.31 0.39
C ASN A 223 -12.35 2.02 -0.23
N ILE A 224 -13.29 1.36 0.45
CA ILE A 224 -13.90 0.11 -0.04
C ILE A 224 -15.41 0.23 -0.01
N ALA A 225 -16.09 -0.08 -1.10
CA ALA A 225 -17.54 -0.01 -1.19
C ALA A 225 -18.22 -0.98 -0.22
N GLY A 226 -19.25 -0.49 0.48
CA GLY A 226 -19.97 -1.20 1.53
C GLY A 226 -19.49 -0.87 2.94
N ASN A 227 -20.24 -1.34 3.95
CA ASN A 227 -19.81 -1.23 5.34
C ASN A 227 -18.97 -2.45 5.73
N TRP A 228 -17.65 -2.23 5.84
CA TRP A 228 -16.66 -3.23 6.21
C TRP A 228 -15.91 -2.91 7.50
N GLU A 229 -16.30 -1.86 8.26
CA GLU A 229 -15.55 -1.33 9.42
C GLU A 229 -15.06 -2.45 10.35
N VAL A 230 -15.98 -3.30 10.80
CA VAL A 230 -15.66 -4.39 11.72
C VAL A 230 -14.73 -5.42 11.06
N ALA A 231 -15.03 -5.83 9.83
CA ALA A 231 -14.25 -6.86 9.14
C ALA A 231 -12.82 -6.39 8.81
N ILE A 232 -12.63 -5.10 8.54
CA ILE A 232 -11.30 -4.50 8.34
C ILE A 232 -10.49 -4.64 9.63
N ILE A 233 -11.03 -4.20 10.76
CA ILE A 233 -10.28 -4.23 12.02
C ILE A 233 -10.05 -5.67 12.51
N THR A 234 -11.09 -6.51 12.53
CA THR A 234 -10.98 -7.85 13.14
C THR A 234 -10.28 -8.87 12.27
N ASN A 235 -10.17 -8.63 10.95
CA ASN A 235 -9.55 -9.58 10.03
C ASN A 235 -8.32 -8.96 9.38
N GLN A 236 -8.48 -7.88 8.58
CA GLN A 236 -7.37 -7.38 7.76
C GLN A 236 -6.25 -6.77 8.61
N VAL A 237 -6.59 -5.94 9.59
CA VAL A 237 -5.59 -5.34 10.50
C VAL A 237 -5.04 -6.39 11.46
N ALA A 238 -5.92 -7.19 12.09
CA ALA A 238 -5.51 -8.23 13.03
C ALA A 238 -4.58 -9.30 12.41
N TRP A 239 -4.70 -9.57 11.11
CA TRP A 239 -3.83 -10.49 10.38
C TRP A 239 -2.60 -9.82 9.75
N GLY A 240 -2.43 -8.50 9.93
CA GLY A 240 -1.29 -7.74 9.41
C GLY A 240 -1.36 -7.42 7.92
N HIS A 241 -2.51 -7.64 7.27
CA HIS A 241 -2.70 -7.32 5.85
C HIS A 241 -2.91 -5.81 5.61
N ILE A 242 -3.38 -5.07 6.61
CA ILE A 242 -3.41 -3.62 6.59
C ILE A 242 -2.68 -3.13 7.83
N LYS A 243 -1.66 -2.29 7.63
CA LYS A 243 -0.86 -1.70 8.70
C LYS A 243 -0.75 -0.20 8.52
N ALA A 244 -0.41 0.47 9.61
CA ALA A 244 -0.18 1.90 9.65
C ALA A 244 1.28 2.15 10.02
N TYR A 245 1.98 3.02 9.29
CA TYR A 245 3.37 3.42 9.58
C TYR A 245 4.31 2.23 9.82
N GLY A 246 4.31 1.24 8.91
CA GLY A 246 5.17 0.06 9.06
C GLY A 246 4.71 -0.93 10.14
N GLY A 247 3.60 -0.66 10.84
CA GLY A 247 3.06 -1.47 11.93
C GLY A 247 3.07 -0.77 13.29
N ASP A 248 3.67 0.42 13.39
CA ASP A 248 3.74 1.16 14.65
C ASP A 248 2.51 2.07 14.87
N GLY A 249 1.85 2.50 13.79
CA GLY A 249 0.66 3.36 13.83
C GLY A 249 -0.65 2.60 14.10
N GLU A 250 -1.74 3.35 14.17
CA GLU A 250 -3.09 2.78 14.30
C GLU A 250 -3.87 2.90 12.99
N VAL A 251 -4.55 1.82 12.59
CA VAL A 251 -5.45 1.80 11.44
C VAL A 251 -6.86 2.13 11.91
N LEU A 252 -7.46 3.15 11.31
CA LEU A 252 -8.84 3.55 11.55
C LEU A 252 -9.71 3.15 10.37
N ALA A 253 -10.90 2.60 10.63
CA ALA A 253 -11.89 2.30 9.62
C ALA A 253 -13.23 2.95 9.99
N SER A 254 -13.81 3.73 9.08
CA SER A 254 -15.09 4.41 9.29
C SER A 254 -16.00 4.31 8.08
N TYR A 255 -17.27 3.93 8.27
CA TYR A 255 -18.24 3.86 7.19
C TYR A 255 -18.91 5.21 6.96
N ASN A 256 -18.74 5.73 5.74
CA ASN A 256 -19.38 6.95 5.29
C ASN A 256 -20.65 6.60 4.50
N ALA A 257 -21.81 6.78 5.13
CA ALA A 257 -23.11 6.51 4.49
C ALA A 257 -23.42 7.44 3.30
N GLY A 258 -22.74 8.59 3.17
CA GLY A 258 -22.90 9.51 2.05
C GLY A 258 -22.22 9.03 0.78
N THR A 259 -21.06 8.39 0.90
CA THR A 259 -20.31 7.80 -0.22
C THR A 259 -20.63 6.32 -0.42
N GLY A 260 -21.15 5.65 0.61
CA GLY A 260 -21.36 4.20 0.61
C GLY A 260 -20.06 3.41 0.76
N MET A 261 -18.98 4.04 1.22
CA MET A 261 -17.65 3.44 1.34
C MET A 261 -17.23 3.35 2.82
N THR A 262 -16.50 2.30 3.18
CA THR A 262 -15.64 2.29 4.36
C THR A 262 -14.31 2.95 4.02
N GLU A 263 -14.02 4.04 4.71
CA GLU A 263 -12.79 4.82 4.62
C GLU A 263 -11.78 4.28 5.64
N ILE A 264 -10.60 3.91 5.16
CA ILE A 264 -9.52 3.34 5.97
C ILE A 264 -8.33 4.29 5.91
N THR A 265 -7.88 4.73 7.07
CA THR A 265 -6.81 5.71 7.24
C THR A 265 -5.85 5.25 8.33
N ALA A 266 -4.73 5.96 8.47
CA ALA A 266 -3.75 5.72 9.52
C ALA A 266 -3.55 6.95 10.39
N THR A 267 -3.30 6.73 11.67
CA THR A 267 -2.76 7.72 12.60
C THR A 267 -1.31 7.38 12.93
N GLU A 268 -0.47 8.41 13.02
CA GLU A 268 0.93 8.26 13.42
C GLU A 268 1.05 7.53 14.76
N PRO A 269 2.08 6.68 14.94
CA PRO A 269 2.40 6.18 16.26
C PRO A 269 2.60 7.35 17.21
N LEU A 270 2.04 7.25 18.41
CA LEU A 270 2.39 8.18 19.46
C LEU A 270 3.90 8.06 19.71
N PRO A 271 4.64 9.19 19.78
CA PRO A 271 6.07 9.14 19.98
C PRO A 271 6.38 8.41 21.28
N LEU A 272 7.33 7.47 21.22
CA LEU A 272 7.77 6.73 22.41
C LEU A 272 8.16 7.72 23.52
N LEU A 273 7.52 7.59 24.67
CA LEU A 273 7.84 8.40 25.83
C LEU A 273 9.25 8.06 26.31
N SER A 274 10.13 9.06 26.30
CA SER A 274 11.43 8.94 26.94
C SER A 274 11.30 9.07 28.46
N GLU A 275 12.09 8.31 29.21
CA GLU A 275 12.15 8.48 30.67
C GLU A 275 12.58 9.93 31.00
N PRO A 276 11.78 10.68 31.78
CA PRO A 276 12.11 12.05 32.11
C PRO A 276 13.37 12.12 32.98
N THR A 277 14.38 12.87 32.54
CA THR A 277 15.52 13.22 33.39
C THR A 277 15.05 14.28 34.39
N CYS A 278 15.07 13.95 35.68
CA CYS A 278 14.57 14.81 36.74
C CYS A 278 15.72 15.52 37.48
N TRP A 279 15.51 16.77 37.90
CA TRP A 279 16.39 17.48 38.84
C TRP A 279 15.57 18.37 39.77
N ILE A 280 16.13 18.68 40.93
CA ILE A 280 15.47 19.44 41.99
C ILE A 280 16.37 20.59 42.43
N ASP A 281 15.77 21.75 42.69
CA ASP A 281 16.46 22.86 43.38
C ASP A 281 15.79 23.16 44.73
N ALA A 282 16.12 24.29 45.35
CA ALA A 282 15.58 24.68 46.66
C ALA A 282 14.06 24.91 46.67
N SER A 283 13.40 25.00 45.51
CA SER A 283 12.02 25.46 45.37
C SER A 283 11.20 24.72 44.32
N ASN A 284 11.83 24.02 43.37
CA ASN A 284 11.13 23.39 42.24
C ASN A 284 11.68 22.01 41.93
N LEU A 285 10.78 21.14 41.46
CA LEU A 285 11.10 19.93 40.72
C LEU A 285 11.02 20.24 39.23
N TYR A 286 12.04 19.82 38.48
CA TYR A 286 12.13 19.97 37.04
C TYR A 286 12.33 18.63 36.36
N TRP A 287 11.91 18.52 35.10
CA TRP A 287 12.19 17.35 34.29
C TRP A 287 12.26 17.67 32.79
N SER A 288 12.95 16.81 32.03
CA SER A 288 12.95 16.84 30.57
C SER A 288 11.62 16.33 30.02
N SER A 289 11.13 16.96 28.94
CA SER A 289 9.80 16.67 28.41
C SER A 289 9.83 16.14 26.97
N THR A 290 8.97 15.16 26.68
CA THR A 290 8.68 14.66 25.34
C THR A 290 7.43 15.39 24.84
N ASN A 291 7.48 15.96 23.64
CA ASN A 291 6.31 16.62 23.04
C ASN A 291 5.13 15.63 23.02
N THR A 292 3.91 16.14 23.17
CA THR A 292 2.64 15.38 23.24
C THR A 292 2.46 14.47 24.46
N ALA A 293 3.39 14.46 25.42
CA ALA A 293 3.21 13.76 26.70
C ALA A 293 2.44 14.64 27.71
N LEU A 294 1.72 13.97 28.61
CA LEU A 294 1.27 14.50 29.89
C LEU A 294 2.16 13.96 31.00
N TYR A 295 2.27 14.71 32.09
CA TYR A 295 3.07 14.34 33.25
C TYR A 295 2.26 14.35 34.53
N SER A 296 2.50 13.34 35.35
CA SER A 296 2.09 13.30 36.75
C SER A 296 3.31 13.34 37.65
N VAL A 297 3.15 13.99 38.79
CA VAL A 297 4.16 14.00 39.85
C VAL A 297 3.52 13.43 41.10
N ASP A 298 4.14 12.41 41.65
CA ASP A 298 3.81 11.90 42.96
C ASP A 298 4.96 12.15 43.93
N TYR A 299 4.64 12.18 45.21
CA TYR A 299 5.62 12.29 46.28
C TYR A 299 5.36 11.30 47.41
N LYS A 300 6.38 11.09 48.25
CA LYS A 300 6.28 10.43 49.55
C LYS A 300 7.42 10.84 50.46
N THR A 301 7.23 10.76 51.78
CA THR A 301 8.22 11.18 52.79
C THR A 301 9.09 10.03 53.32
N ASP A 302 8.76 8.78 52.97
CA ASP A 302 9.54 7.60 53.32
C ASP A 302 9.69 6.69 52.08
N LEU A 303 10.93 6.35 51.73
CA LEU A 303 11.19 5.47 50.59
C LEU A 303 10.81 4.02 50.89
N VAL A 304 10.84 3.61 52.16
CA VAL A 304 10.62 2.24 52.61
C VAL A 304 9.14 1.98 52.88
N THR A 305 8.43 2.93 53.48
CA THR A 305 7.03 2.76 53.88
C THR A 305 6.11 3.85 53.31
N GLY A 306 4.80 3.60 53.31
CA GLY A 306 3.80 4.55 52.79
C GLY A 306 3.48 4.39 51.30
N ALA A 307 2.30 4.89 50.91
CA ALA A 307 1.86 4.96 49.53
C ALA A 307 2.34 6.26 48.88
N TRP A 308 2.61 6.21 47.58
CA TRP A 308 2.79 7.42 46.78
C TRP A 308 1.51 8.25 46.81
N GLN A 309 1.67 9.56 46.99
CA GLN A 309 0.58 10.52 46.97
C GLN A 309 0.74 11.41 45.74
N GLU A 310 -0.36 11.61 45.02
CA GLU A 310 -0.38 12.53 43.88
C GLU A 310 -0.12 13.94 44.38
N LEU A 311 0.90 14.58 43.80
CA LEU A 311 1.18 15.99 43.99
C LEU A 311 0.43 16.81 42.94
N THR A 312 0.46 16.37 41.69
CA THR A 312 -0.19 17.01 40.55
C THR A 312 -0.23 16.06 39.35
N ASN A 313 -1.19 16.26 38.46
CA ASN A 313 -1.43 15.43 37.28
C ASN A 313 -1.76 16.32 36.07
N ASP A 314 -1.78 15.72 34.87
CA ASP A 314 -2.18 16.37 33.61
C ASP A 314 -1.34 17.59 33.24
N ILE A 315 -0.05 17.58 33.63
CA ILE A 315 0.89 18.63 33.24
C ILE A 315 1.27 18.42 31.78
N ALA A 316 0.77 19.28 30.90
CA ALA A 316 1.13 19.25 29.49
C ALA A 316 2.64 19.49 29.31
N ALA A 317 3.27 18.69 28.45
CA ALA A 317 4.65 18.90 28.03
C ALA A 317 4.84 20.33 27.51
N THR A 318 5.84 21.03 28.05
CA THR A 318 6.40 22.24 27.44
C THR A 318 7.68 21.88 26.69
N PRO A 319 8.06 22.64 25.64
CA PRO A 319 9.30 22.35 24.92
C PRO A 319 10.49 22.26 25.88
N PHE A 320 11.21 21.14 25.80
CA PHE A 320 12.44 20.80 26.51
C PHE A 320 12.32 20.50 28.00
N THR A 321 11.60 21.30 28.78
CA THR A 321 11.57 21.16 30.25
C THR A 321 10.25 21.61 30.86
N ASN A 322 9.75 20.87 31.84
CA ASN A 322 8.64 21.28 32.72
C ASN A 322 9.15 21.48 34.17
N SER A 323 8.35 22.17 34.98
CA SER A 323 8.63 22.36 36.40
C SER A 323 7.37 22.54 37.22
N ILE A 324 7.39 22.09 38.48
CA ILE A 324 6.41 22.47 39.49
C ILE A 324 7.11 22.99 40.76
N PRO A 325 6.48 23.93 41.49
CA PRO A 325 6.95 24.32 42.80
C PRO A 325 6.81 23.16 43.80
N LEU A 326 7.82 22.99 44.64
CA LEU A 326 7.79 22.04 45.75
C LEU A 326 6.91 22.61 46.88
N PRO A 327 6.01 21.81 47.48
CA PRO A 327 5.24 22.25 48.62
C PRO A 327 6.14 22.58 49.82
N THR A 328 5.94 23.77 50.40
CA THR A 328 6.71 24.25 51.55
C THR A 328 6.44 23.49 52.84
N GLU A 329 5.35 22.70 52.88
CA GLU A 329 4.92 21.96 54.07
C GLU A 329 5.39 20.49 54.09
N ILE A 330 5.99 20.00 53.01
CA ILE A 330 6.48 18.61 52.97
C ILE A 330 7.77 18.53 53.78
N SER A 331 7.75 17.65 54.80
CA SER A 331 8.90 17.36 55.65
C SER A 331 10.08 16.80 54.85
N ASP A 332 11.26 17.39 55.00
CA ASP A 332 12.53 16.88 54.48
C ASP A 332 12.96 15.63 55.29
N PRO A 333 13.17 14.45 54.66
CA PRO A 333 13.25 14.18 53.22
C PRO A 333 11.93 13.81 52.56
N ALA A 334 11.79 14.24 51.30
CA ALA A 334 10.74 13.78 50.39
C ALA A 334 11.33 13.22 49.10
N PHE A 335 10.70 12.18 48.59
CA PHE A 335 11.03 11.51 47.35
C PHE A 335 9.94 11.83 46.34
N PHE A 336 10.34 12.12 45.11
CA PHE A 336 9.44 12.44 44.00
C PHE A 336 9.61 11.41 42.89
N ARG A 337 8.53 11.12 42.18
CA ARG A 337 8.56 10.40 40.92
C ARG A 337 7.74 11.16 39.89
N VAL A 338 8.25 11.21 38.68
CA VAL A 338 7.60 11.83 37.53
C VAL A 338 7.24 10.73 36.55
N HIS A 339 5.98 10.64 36.15
CA HIS A 339 5.53 9.69 35.13
C HIS A 339 5.11 10.45 33.89
N ALA A 340 5.62 10.04 32.73
CA ALA A 340 5.09 10.45 31.45
C ALA A 340 3.97 9.50 31.04
N TYR A 341 2.90 10.03 30.45
CA TYR A 341 1.83 9.25 29.82
C TYR A 341 1.25 10.00 28.62
N HIS A 342 0.44 9.30 27.82
CA HIS A 342 -0.37 9.88 26.75
C HIS A 342 -1.83 10.00 27.21
#